data_AF-A0A1Q3EEE9-F1
#
_entry.id   AF-A0A1Q3EEE9-F1
#
_cell.length_a   1.000
_cell.length_b   1.000
_cell.length_c   1.000
_cell.angle_alpha   90.00
_cell.angle_beta   90.00
_cell.angle_gamma   90.00
#
_symmetry.space_group_name_H-M   'P 1'
#
loop_
_entity.id
_entity.type
_entity.pdbx_description
1 polymer ?
#
loop_
_entity_poly.entity_id
_entity_poly.type
_entity_poly.pdbx_seq_one_letter_code
_entity_poly.pdbx_strand_id
1 'polypeptide(L)'
;MAFRFSTIRRILSVNLAFIHISCLALAIYLCRSFMSRNTIWIIGFLEVALVLLFVNSAVAKPLFKHTTSVLQELCSSFAAFALNSVLSLLVVSLEVNDREMARLNMGRAIHVWIRIVLAVVFTQFSYTIILVILAMLTHFSFDKNVWKRDIDSSPAPFPFAIIVSILLPCFLRRPDLTLPPFPSGPADASPVIRPPYINIINYSIELRRHYSSSPHVNSRFGSTS
;
A
#
# COMPACT_ATOMS: atom_id res chain seq x y z
N MET A 1 -11.33 -8.84 -16.28
CA MET A 1 -10.73 -9.34 -15.03
C MET A 1 -10.26 -8.14 -14.23
N ALA A 2 -10.76 -7.91 -13.02
CA ALA A 2 -10.30 -6.79 -12.19
C ALA A 2 -8.97 -7.17 -11.52
N PHE A 3 -7.94 -6.32 -11.65
CA PHE A 3 -6.68 -6.52 -10.94
C PHE A 3 -6.92 -6.43 -9.43
N ARG A 4 -6.54 -7.47 -8.69
CA ARG A 4 -6.60 -7.46 -7.23
C ARG A 4 -5.50 -6.55 -6.70
N PHE A 5 -5.84 -5.65 -5.78
CA PHE A 5 -4.90 -4.73 -5.12
C PHE A 5 -3.66 -5.45 -4.56
N SER A 6 -3.87 -6.64 -3.98
CA SER A 6 -2.80 -7.51 -3.46
C SER A 6 -1.77 -7.92 -4.51
N THR A 7 -2.19 -8.11 -5.76
CA THR A 7 -1.29 -8.48 -6.86
C THR A 7 -0.44 -7.29 -7.28
N ILE A 8 -1.06 -6.11 -7.44
CA ILE A 8 -0.35 -4.87 -7.76
C ILE A 8 0.69 -4.55 -6.68
N ARG A 9 0.29 -4.64 -5.41
CA ARG A 9 1.18 -4.43 -4.25
C ARG A 9 2.41 -5.33 -4.31
N ARG A 10 2.22 -6.65 -4.49
CA ARG A 10 3.33 -7.61 -4.57
C ARG A 10 4.25 -7.36 -5.75
N ILE A 11 3.70 -7.07 -6.93
CA ILE A 11 4.49 -6.73 -8.12
C ILE A 11 5.34 -5.49 -7.84
N LEU A 12 4.75 -4.46 -7.22
CA LEU A 12 5.46 -3.25 -6.85
C LEU A 12 6.60 -3.53 -5.87
N SER A 13 6.34 -4.28 -4.78
CA SER A 13 7.36 -4.64 -3.79
C SER A 13 8.51 -5.44 -4.40
N VAL A 14 8.22 -6.39 -5.29
CA VAL A 14 9.23 -7.19 -5.99
C VAL A 14 10.06 -6.32 -6.94
N ASN A 15 9.43 -5.43 -7.71
CA ASN A 15 10.13 -4.50 -8.59
C ASN A 15 11.04 -3.55 -7.80
N LEU A 16 10.57 -3.01 -6.68
CA LEU A 16 11.38 -2.17 -5.80
C LEU A 16 12.58 -2.94 -5.24
N ALA A 17 12.39 -4.19 -4.80
CA ALA A 17 13.51 -5.04 -4.35
C ALA A 17 14.55 -5.24 -5.47
N PHE A 18 14.13 -5.51 -6.71
CA PHE A 18 15.05 -5.65 -7.85
C PHE A 18 15.80 -4.37 -8.18
N ILE A 19 15.13 -3.21 -8.09
CA ILE A 19 15.78 -1.92 -8.29
C ILE A 19 16.85 -1.70 -7.22
N HIS A 20 16.56 -1.98 -5.95
CA HIS A 20 17.54 -1.88 -4.87
C HIS A 20 18.72 -2.84 -5.02
N ILE A 21 18.49 -4.09 -5.45
CA ILE A 21 19.57 -5.02 -5.78
C ILE A 21 20.45 -4.45 -6.91
N SER A 22 19.84 -3.83 -7.91
CA SER A 22 20.56 -3.19 -9.01
C SER A 22 21.34 -1.96 -8.55
N CYS A 23 20.78 -1.14 -7.66
CA CYS A 23 21.46 -0.01 -7.04
C CYS A 23 22.64 -0.47 -6.17
N LEU A 24 22.48 -1.55 -5.41
CA LEU A 24 23.56 -2.16 -4.62
C LEU A 24 24.68 -2.68 -5.53
N ALA A 25 24.34 -3.39 -6.61
CA ALA A 25 25.31 -3.86 -7.58
C ALA A 25 26.07 -2.69 -8.23
N LEU A 26 25.36 -1.60 -8.55
CA LEU A 26 25.95 -0.39 -9.11
C LEU A 26 26.83 0.35 -8.09
N ALA A 27 26.43 0.40 -6.81
CA ALA A 27 27.24 0.95 -5.73
C ALA A 27 28.52 0.14 -5.51
N ILE A 28 28.46 -1.19 -5.60
CA ILE A 28 29.63 -2.07 -5.55
C ILE A 28 30.53 -1.83 -6.77
N TYR A 29 29.96 -1.69 -7.97
CA TYR A 29 30.73 -1.36 -9.17
C TYR A 29 31.45 0.00 -9.05
N LEU A 30 30.75 1.01 -8.50
CA LEU A 30 31.26 2.36 -8.30
C LEU A 30 32.15 2.50 -7.05
N CYS A 31 32.28 1.47 -6.22
CA CYS A 31 32.92 1.58 -4.91
C CYS A 31 34.36 2.10 -4.96
N ARG A 32 35.08 1.82 -6.06
CA ARG A 32 36.46 2.29 -6.28
C ARG A 32 36.57 3.80 -6.51
N SER A 33 35.48 4.44 -6.93
CA SER A 33 35.44 5.89 -7.22
C SER A 33 35.16 6.75 -5.98
N PHE A 34 34.72 6.13 -4.88
CA PHE A 34 34.35 6.85 -3.66
C PHE A 34 35.59 7.15 -2.81
N MET A 35 35.67 8.38 -2.28
CA MET A 35 36.84 8.80 -1.49
C MET A 35 36.92 8.12 -0.12
N SER A 36 35.78 7.73 0.48
CA SER A 36 35.74 7.15 1.82
C SER A 36 35.15 5.74 1.85
N ARG A 37 35.87 4.82 2.51
CA ARG A 37 35.44 3.42 2.66
C ARG A 37 34.20 3.28 3.56
N ASN A 38 34.04 4.17 4.53
CA ASN A 38 32.91 4.15 5.46
C ASN A 38 31.58 4.42 4.74
N THR A 39 31.57 5.33 3.76
CA THR A 39 30.36 5.65 3.00
C THR A 39 29.86 4.45 2.20
N ILE A 40 30.75 3.62 1.64
CA ILE A 40 30.38 2.38 0.94
C ILE A 40 29.62 1.43 1.89
N TRP A 41 30.13 1.25 3.11
CA TRP A 41 29.49 0.37 4.09
C TRP A 41 28.12 0.90 4.54
N ILE A 42 27.99 2.21 4.73
CA ILE A 42 26.71 2.84 5.08
C ILE A 42 25.69 2.65 3.96
N ILE A 43 26.08 2.92 2.71
CA ILE A 43 25.21 2.72 1.53
C ILE A 43 24.80 1.25 1.42
N GLY A 44 25.77 0.33 1.51
CA GLY A 44 25.50 -1.10 1.42
C GLY A 44 24.55 -1.59 2.50
N PHE A 45 24.72 -1.12 3.75
CA PHE A 45 23.82 -1.47 4.85
C PHE A 45 22.40 -0.94 4.63
N LEU A 46 22.25 0.32 4.21
CA LEU A 46 20.95 0.92 3.91
C LEU A 46 20.23 0.19 2.77
N GLU A 47 20.94 -0.12 1.68
CA GLU A 47 20.39 -0.88 0.55
C GLU A 47 19.95 -2.28 0.96
N VAL A 48 20.77 -3.02 1.73
CA VAL A 48 20.41 -4.35 2.23
C VAL A 48 19.17 -4.28 3.13
N ALA A 49 19.09 -3.29 4.02
CA ALA A 49 17.91 -3.09 4.88
C ALA A 49 16.64 -2.83 4.05
N LEU A 50 16.74 -2.02 3.00
CA LEU A 50 15.64 -1.74 2.07
C LEU A 50 15.21 -3.00 1.30
N VAL A 51 16.16 -3.77 0.76
CA VAL A 51 15.88 -5.05 0.09
C VAL A 51 15.16 -6.00 1.04
N LEU A 52 15.65 -6.16 2.27
CA LEU A 52 15.01 -7.01 3.28
C LEU A 52 13.58 -6.56 3.60
N LEU A 53 13.33 -5.25 3.69
CA LEU A 53 12.00 -4.71 3.93
C LEU A 53 11.02 -5.04 2.79
N PHE A 54 11.43 -4.83 1.53
CA PHE A 54 10.58 -5.14 0.37
C PHE A 54 10.37 -6.64 0.15
N VAL A 55 11.42 -7.45 0.33
CA VAL A 55 11.32 -8.91 0.27
C VAL A 55 10.39 -9.41 1.37
N ASN A 56 10.50 -8.89 2.60
CA ASN A 56 9.59 -9.24 3.67
C ASN A 56 8.14 -8.88 3.33
N SER A 57 7.87 -7.69 2.78
CA SER A 57 6.50 -7.33 2.35
C SER A 57 5.94 -8.26 1.26
N ALA A 58 6.78 -8.71 0.31
CA ALA A 58 6.37 -9.61 -0.75
C ALA A 58 6.18 -11.07 -0.28
N VAL A 59 7.03 -11.54 0.63
CA VAL A 59 7.20 -12.95 0.99
C VAL A 59 6.54 -13.32 2.32
N ALA A 60 6.34 -12.37 3.24
CA ALA A 60 5.85 -12.68 4.59
C ALA A 60 4.49 -13.38 4.57
N LYS A 61 3.58 -12.94 3.69
CA LYS A 61 2.25 -13.54 3.57
C LYS A 61 2.27 -14.95 2.99
N PRO A 62 2.89 -15.25 1.82
CA PRO A 62 2.90 -16.60 1.28
C PRO A 62 3.65 -17.60 2.16
N LEU A 63 4.73 -17.20 2.84
CA LEU A 63 5.52 -18.13 3.66
C LEU A 63 5.01 -18.30 5.09
N PHE A 64 4.71 -17.20 5.79
CA PHE A 64 4.40 -17.26 7.23
C PHE A 64 2.92 -17.20 7.55
N LYS A 65 2.05 -17.10 6.53
CA LYS A 65 0.59 -16.88 6.69
C LYS A 65 0.26 -15.66 7.59
N HIS A 66 1.20 -14.72 7.71
CA HIS A 66 1.04 -13.55 8.56
C HIS A 66 0.03 -12.58 7.92
N THR A 67 -0.91 -12.08 8.71
CA THR A 67 -1.85 -11.04 8.27
C THR A 67 -1.14 -9.69 8.32
N THR A 68 -0.95 -9.05 7.17
CA THR A 68 -0.36 -7.71 7.11
C THR A 68 -1.46 -6.67 7.22
N SER A 69 -1.52 -5.97 8.35
CA SER A 69 -2.50 -4.89 8.53
C SER A 69 -2.17 -3.67 7.66
N VAL A 70 -3.19 -2.88 7.32
CA VAL A 70 -3.00 -1.60 6.60
C VAL A 70 -2.05 -0.67 7.37
N LEU A 71 -2.16 -0.60 8.69
CA LEU A 71 -1.27 0.20 9.53
C LEU A 71 0.18 -0.28 9.45
N GLN A 72 0.40 -1.59 9.54
CA GLN A 72 1.75 -2.17 9.43
C GLN A 72 2.38 -1.86 8.07
N GLU A 73 1.61 -2.00 6.97
CA GLU A 73 2.10 -1.66 5.64
C GLU A 73 2.46 -0.17 5.56
N LEU A 74 1.60 0.71 6.09
CA LEU A 74 1.87 2.15 6.11
C LEU A 74 3.13 2.50 6.92
N CYS A 75 3.31 1.91 8.10
CA CYS A 75 4.51 2.10 8.92
C CYS A 75 5.76 1.61 8.18
N SER A 76 5.70 0.43 7.53
CA SER A 76 6.82 -0.10 6.75
C SER A 76 7.14 0.79 5.53
N SER A 77 6.11 1.34 4.89
CA SER A 77 6.24 2.25 3.75
C SER A 77 6.90 3.56 4.15
N PHE A 78 6.53 4.10 5.30
CA PHE A 78 7.13 5.31 5.86
C PHE A 78 8.59 5.08 6.28
N ALA A 79 8.89 3.95 6.91
CA ALA A 79 10.26 3.56 7.23
C ALA A 79 11.12 3.43 5.96
N ALA A 80 10.61 2.76 4.93
CA ALA A 80 11.27 2.64 3.64
C ALA A 80 11.48 4.01 2.96
N PHE A 81 10.51 4.92 3.05
CA PHE A 81 10.65 6.28 2.54
C PHE A 81 11.75 7.07 3.28
N ALA A 82 11.79 7.00 4.61
CA ALA A 82 12.80 7.67 5.42
C ALA A 82 14.21 7.14 5.10
N LEU A 83 14.38 5.82 5.05
CA LEU A 83 15.65 5.19 4.68
C LEU A 83 16.10 5.56 3.27
N ASN A 84 15.17 5.53 2.30
CA ASN A 84 15.44 5.97 0.92
C ASN A 84 15.84 7.44 0.84
N SER A 85 15.23 8.30 1.66
CA SER A 85 15.57 9.73 1.69
C SER A 85 16.98 9.96 2.23
N VAL A 86 17.35 9.26 3.31
CA VAL A 86 18.73 9.29 3.86
C VAL A 86 19.73 8.78 2.83
N LEU A 87 19.43 7.65 2.19
CA LEU A 87 20.26 7.09 1.12
C LEU A 87 20.42 8.09 -0.03
N SER A 88 19.33 8.69 -0.50
CA SER A 88 19.36 9.65 -1.60
C SER A 88 20.16 10.91 -1.25
N LEU A 89 20.03 11.43 -0.04
CA LEU A 89 20.83 12.57 0.42
C LEU A 89 22.31 12.18 0.46
N LEU A 90 22.65 11.02 1.01
CA LEU A 90 24.01 10.51 1.07
C LEU A 90 24.62 10.34 -0.33
N VAL A 91 23.85 9.83 -1.28
CA VAL A 91 24.27 9.61 -2.67
C VAL A 91 24.49 10.93 -3.42
N VAL A 92 23.63 11.94 -3.20
CA VAL A 92 23.80 13.27 -3.82
C VAL A 92 24.97 14.05 -3.17
N SER A 93 25.22 13.84 -1.87
CA SER A 93 26.33 14.46 -1.15
C SER A 93 27.66 13.72 -1.31
N LEU A 94 27.73 12.69 -2.15
CA LEU A 94 28.91 11.84 -2.24
C LEU A 94 30.03 12.56 -3.00
N GLU A 95 31.16 12.76 -2.33
CA GLU A 95 32.38 13.26 -2.97
C GLU A 95 33.00 12.17 -3.85
N VAL A 96 33.09 12.45 -5.15
CA VAL A 96 33.64 11.52 -6.13
C VAL A 96 35.04 11.96 -6.54
N ASN A 97 35.96 11.01 -6.65
CA ASN A 97 37.31 11.27 -7.14
C ASN A 97 37.31 11.53 -8.66
N ASP A 98 37.43 12.80 -9.06
CA ASP A 98 37.43 13.25 -10.46
C ASP A 98 38.46 12.52 -11.34
N ARG A 99 39.62 12.16 -10.78
CA ARG A 99 40.69 11.46 -11.52
C ARG A 99 40.26 10.07 -11.96
N GLU A 100 39.62 9.32 -11.08
CA GLU A 100 39.10 7.98 -11.38
C GLU A 100 37.85 8.06 -12.29
N MET A 101 37.01 9.08 -12.10
CA MET A 101 35.85 9.31 -12.97
C MET A 101 36.23 9.51 -14.43
N ALA A 102 37.25 10.34 -14.69
CA ALA A 102 37.73 10.62 -16.05
C ALA A 102 38.35 9.37 -16.69
N ARG A 103 39.09 8.57 -15.91
CA ARG A 103 39.80 7.39 -16.41
C ARG A 103 38.86 6.29 -16.91
N LEU A 104 37.75 6.06 -16.21
CA LEU A 104 36.84 4.93 -16.46
C LEU A 104 35.52 5.35 -17.13
N ASN A 105 35.40 6.61 -17.54
CA ASN A 105 34.16 7.19 -18.09
C ASN A 105 32.95 6.93 -17.16
N MET A 106 33.18 6.95 -15.85
CA MET A 106 32.20 6.58 -14.81
C MET A 106 31.18 7.67 -14.53
N GLY A 107 31.41 8.91 -14.99
CA GLY A 107 30.50 10.03 -14.74
C GLY A 107 29.07 9.76 -15.20
N ARG A 108 28.88 9.11 -16.36
CA ARG A 108 27.55 8.73 -16.84
C ARG A 108 26.87 7.72 -15.92
N ALA A 109 27.62 6.72 -15.44
CA ALA A 109 27.08 5.70 -14.54
C ALA A 109 26.61 6.29 -13.21
N ILE A 110 27.38 7.24 -12.64
CA ILE A 110 27.01 7.95 -11.41
C ILE A 110 25.74 8.79 -11.61
N HIS A 111 25.64 9.55 -12.70
CA HIS A 111 24.42 10.32 -12.99
C HIS A 111 23.19 9.42 -13.17
N VAL A 112 23.34 8.28 -13.85
CA VAL A 112 22.25 7.29 -14.00
C VAL A 112 21.86 6.74 -12.63
N TRP A 113 22.83 6.37 -11.79
CA TRP A 113 22.57 5.87 -10.45
C TRP A 113 21.81 6.86 -9.58
N ILE A 114 22.26 8.13 -9.53
CA ILE A 114 21.59 9.21 -8.78
C ILE A 114 20.13 9.36 -9.24
N ARG A 115 19.88 9.34 -10.56
CA ARG A 115 18.52 9.43 -11.12
C ARG A 115 17.64 8.25 -10.72
N ILE A 116 18.19 7.03 -10.70
CA ILE A 116 17.47 5.84 -10.27
C ILE A 116 17.09 5.96 -8.78
N VAL A 117 18.04 6.33 -7.91
CA VAL A 117 17.79 6.49 -6.47
C VAL A 117 16.71 7.55 -6.21
N LEU A 118 16.77 8.70 -6.88
CA LEU A 118 15.73 9.74 -6.76
C LEU A 118 14.36 9.27 -7.25
N ALA A 119 14.31 8.54 -8.36
CA ALA A 119 13.06 7.99 -8.89
C ALA A 119 12.42 6.98 -7.93
N VAL A 120 13.24 6.16 -7.25
CA VAL A 120 12.78 5.23 -6.22
C VAL A 120 12.18 5.97 -5.03
N VAL A 121 12.84 7.02 -4.53
CA VAL A 121 12.31 7.86 -3.44
C VAL A 121 10.95 8.43 -3.83
N PHE A 122 10.84 9.01 -5.02
CA PHE A 122 9.58 9.59 -5.51
C PHE A 122 8.46 8.55 -5.64
N THR A 123 8.80 7.36 -6.14
CA THR A 123 7.85 6.23 -6.25
C THR A 123 7.36 5.79 -4.87
N GLN A 124 8.27 5.66 -3.91
CA GLN A 124 7.94 5.26 -2.54
C GLN A 124 7.10 6.32 -1.81
N PHE A 125 7.43 7.60 -2.01
CA PHE A 125 6.65 8.72 -1.49
C PHE A 125 5.22 8.72 -2.04
N SER A 126 5.09 8.59 -3.36
CA SER A 126 3.78 8.53 -4.05
C SER A 126 2.95 7.35 -3.55
N TYR A 127 3.57 6.16 -3.41
CA TYR A 127 2.91 4.98 -2.87
C TYR A 127 2.41 5.21 -1.44
N THR A 128 3.25 5.80 -0.58
CA THR A 128 2.89 6.11 0.82
C THR A 128 1.71 7.08 0.88
N ILE A 129 1.73 8.16 0.10
CA ILE A 129 0.64 9.14 0.04
C ILE A 129 -0.66 8.48 -0.42
N ILE A 130 -0.60 7.70 -1.51
CA ILE A 130 -1.79 7.01 -2.05
C ILE A 130 -2.37 6.10 -0.97
N LEU A 131 -1.53 5.32 -0.27
CA LEU A 131 -1.99 4.42 0.79
C LEU A 131 -2.65 5.19 1.95
N VAL A 132 -2.08 6.33 2.37
CA VAL A 132 -2.67 7.21 3.40
C VAL A 132 -4.02 7.73 2.95
N ILE A 133 -4.10 8.30 1.74
CA ILE A 133 -5.35 8.87 1.21
C ILE A 133 -6.43 7.79 1.14
N LEU A 134 -6.10 6.60 0.63
CA LEU A 134 -7.02 5.48 0.53
C LEU A 134 -7.50 4.99 1.91
N ALA A 135 -6.58 4.86 2.87
CA ALA A 135 -6.90 4.46 4.24
C ALA A 135 -7.80 5.48 4.93
N MET A 136 -7.49 6.78 4.83
CA MET A 136 -8.29 7.86 5.40
C MET A 136 -9.68 7.93 4.78
N LEU A 137 -9.76 7.87 3.44
CA LEU A 137 -11.04 7.89 2.73
C LEU A 137 -11.93 6.73 3.17
N THR A 138 -11.36 5.54 3.29
CA THR A 138 -12.06 4.33 3.74
C THR A 138 -12.50 4.45 5.20
N HIS A 139 -11.64 4.97 6.06
CA HIS A 139 -11.90 5.18 7.48
C HIS A 139 -13.10 6.11 7.71
N PHE A 140 -13.14 7.24 7.00
CA PHE A 140 -14.22 8.22 7.14
C PHE A 140 -15.51 7.80 6.42
N SER A 141 -15.41 7.02 5.34
CA SER A 141 -16.58 6.69 4.52
C SER A 141 -17.38 5.51 5.07
N PHE A 142 -16.73 4.38 5.41
CA PHE A 142 -17.47 3.15 5.72
C PHE A 142 -16.79 2.13 6.62
N ASP A 143 -15.48 2.23 6.92
CA ASP A 143 -14.78 1.23 7.74
C ASP A 143 -13.81 1.85 8.77
N LYS A 144 -14.33 2.10 9.97
CA LYS A 144 -13.55 2.66 11.09
C LYS A 144 -12.36 1.77 11.51
N ASN A 145 -12.42 0.47 11.24
CA ASN A 145 -11.41 -0.51 11.63
C ASN A 145 -10.39 -0.81 10.50
N VAL A 146 -10.41 -0.06 9.39
CA VAL A 146 -9.54 -0.28 8.22
C VAL A 146 -8.06 -0.43 8.58
N TRP A 147 -7.57 0.30 9.59
CA TRP A 147 -6.18 0.26 10.04
C TRP A 147 -5.71 -1.13 10.50
N LYS A 148 -6.61 -1.91 11.11
CA LYS A 148 -6.32 -3.25 11.62
C LYS A 148 -6.63 -4.35 10.61
N ARG A 149 -7.35 -4.04 9.54
CA ARG A 149 -7.72 -5.03 8.52
C ARG A 149 -6.49 -5.49 7.75
N ASP A 150 -6.51 -6.77 7.39
CA ASP A 150 -5.56 -7.33 6.43
C ASP A 150 -5.73 -6.61 5.09
N ILE A 151 -4.64 -6.02 4.61
CA ILE A 151 -4.60 -5.22 3.39
C ILE A 151 -5.01 -6.02 2.14
N ASP A 152 -4.83 -7.34 2.21
CA ASP A 152 -5.12 -8.30 1.16
C ASP A 152 -6.43 -9.07 1.43
N SER A 153 -7.25 -8.65 2.42
CA SER A 153 -8.53 -9.29 2.74
C SER A 153 -9.56 -9.14 1.62
N SER A 154 -10.50 -10.08 1.53
CA SER A 154 -11.68 -9.99 0.66
C SER A 154 -12.92 -9.76 1.53
N PRO A 155 -13.72 -8.70 1.29
CA PRO A 155 -13.55 -7.68 0.25
C PRO A 155 -12.34 -6.78 0.49
N ALA A 156 -11.72 -6.28 -0.58
CA ALA A 156 -10.55 -5.40 -0.48
C ALA A 156 -10.88 -4.17 0.37
N PRO A 157 -9.96 -3.69 1.24
CA PRO A 157 -10.19 -2.48 2.02
C PRO A 157 -10.37 -1.24 1.13
N PHE A 158 -9.84 -1.29 -0.10
CA PHE A 158 -9.84 -0.18 -1.07
C PHE A 158 -10.61 -0.56 -2.34
N PRO A 159 -11.95 -0.62 -2.33
CA PRO A 159 -12.73 -0.89 -3.53
C PRO A 159 -12.62 0.27 -4.52
N PHE A 160 -11.87 0.05 -5.60
CA PHE A 160 -11.55 1.08 -6.60
C PHE A 160 -12.78 1.84 -7.12
N ALA A 161 -13.89 1.14 -7.37
CA ALA A 161 -15.13 1.76 -7.83
C ALA A 161 -15.67 2.81 -6.85
N ILE A 162 -15.60 2.55 -5.53
CA ILE A 162 -16.05 3.49 -4.51
C ILE A 162 -15.11 4.69 -4.46
N ILE A 163 -13.79 4.44 -4.49
CA ILE A 163 -12.78 5.50 -4.46
C ILE A 163 -12.94 6.46 -5.63
N VAL A 164 -13.08 5.92 -6.86
CA VAL A 164 -13.27 6.75 -8.06
C VAL A 164 -14.58 7.53 -7.99
N SER A 165 -15.65 6.94 -7.46
CA SER A 165 -16.93 7.65 -7.28
C SER A 165 -16.84 8.84 -6.33
N ILE A 166 -15.94 8.79 -5.34
CA ILE A 166 -15.72 9.89 -4.41
C ILE A 166 -14.77 10.95 -4.97
N LEU A 167 -13.70 10.55 -5.67
CA LEU A 167 -12.71 11.48 -6.23
C LEU A 167 -13.22 12.21 -7.48
N LEU A 168 -14.07 11.57 -8.28
CA LEU A 168 -14.56 12.08 -9.56
C LEU A 168 -16.10 12.02 -9.62
N PRO A 169 -16.81 12.76 -8.74
CA PRO A 169 -18.26 12.69 -8.66
C PRO A 169 -18.94 13.10 -9.98
N CYS A 170 -18.30 13.97 -10.76
CA CYS A 170 -18.83 14.47 -12.04
C CYS A 170 -18.76 13.45 -13.18
N PHE A 171 -17.85 12.47 -13.12
CA PHE A 171 -17.66 11.49 -14.20
C PHE A 171 -18.50 10.23 -14.02
N LEU A 172 -18.93 9.95 -12.79
CA LEU A 172 -19.78 8.82 -12.46
C LEU A 172 -21.19 9.34 -12.19
N ARG A 173 -21.90 9.73 -13.27
CA ARG A 173 -23.37 9.80 -13.24
C ARG A 173 -23.82 8.45 -12.73
N ARG A 174 -24.46 8.41 -11.54
CA ARG A 174 -24.98 7.17 -10.94
C ARG A 174 -25.62 6.36 -12.06
N PRO A 175 -25.11 5.17 -12.41
CA PRO A 175 -25.90 4.29 -13.25
C PRO A 175 -27.20 4.13 -12.49
N ASP A 176 -28.30 4.60 -13.08
CA ASP A 176 -29.62 4.48 -12.49
C ASP A 176 -29.80 3.01 -12.13
N LEU A 177 -29.68 2.73 -10.84
CA LEU A 177 -30.11 1.49 -10.22
C LEU A 177 -31.63 1.50 -10.28
N THR A 178 -32.16 1.44 -11.50
CA THR A 178 -33.44 0.80 -11.77
C THR A 178 -33.20 -0.64 -11.36
N LEU A 179 -33.34 -0.91 -10.06
CA LEU A 179 -33.55 -2.24 -9.55
C LEU A 179 -34.58 -2.87 -10.48
N PRO A 180 -34.27 -4.00 -11.15
CA PRO A 180 -35.29 -4.68 -11.93
C PRO A 180 -36.49 -4.84 -11.00
N PRO A 181 -37.71 -4.49 -11.46
CA PRO A 181 -38.90 -4.62 -10.64
C PRO A 181 -38.87 -6.02 -10.02
N PHE A 182 -38.99 -6.08 -8.68
CA PHE A 182 -39.06 -7.34 -7.98
C PHE A 182 -40.09 -8.19 -8.72
N PRO A 183 -39.71 -9.36 -9.26
CA PRO A 183 -40.70 -10.24 -9.84
C PRO A 183 -41.67 -10.54 -8.70
N SER A 184 -42.91 -10.06 -8.85
CA SER A 184 -44.06 -10.45 -8.03
C SER A 184 -44.35 -11.92 -8.33
N GLY A 185 -43.47 -12.78 -7.85
CA GLY A 185 -43.64 -14.23 -7.91
C GLY A 185 -44.76 -14.64 -6.98
N PRO A 186 -45.58 -15.63 -7.36
CA PRO A 186 -46.62 -16.18 -6.50
C PRO A 186 -46.01 -16.68 -5.18
N ALA A 187 -46.73 -16.49 -4.08
CA ALA A 187 -46.27 -16.64 -2.70
C ALA A 187 -45.83 -18.06 -2.25
N ASP A 188 -45.70 -19.02 -3.16
CA ASP A 188 -45.60 -20.46 -2.82
C ASP A 188 -44.28 -21.13 -3.21
N ALA A 189 -43.23 -20.39 -3.59
CA ALA A 189 -41.93 -21.00 -3.86
C ALA A 189 -41.05 -21.05 -2.61
N SER A 190 -40.76 -22.27 -2.16
CA SER A 190 -39.83 -22.64 -1.09
C SER A 190 -38.56 -21.78 -1.02
N PRO A 191 -37.96 -21.62 0.19
CA PRO A 191 -36.79 -20.78 0.39
C PRO A 191 -35.60 -21.30 -0.42
N VAL A 192 -35.42 -20.72 -1.61
CA VAL A 192 -34.20 -20.85 -2.40
C VAL A 192 -33.13 -20.10 -1.61
N ILE A 193 -32.27 -20.86 -0.93
CA ILE A 193 -31.02 -20.38 -0.33
C ILE A 193 -30.16 -19.86 -1.48
N ARG A 194 -30.35 -18.59 -1.87
CA ARG A 194 -29.47 -17.95 -2.83
C ARG A 194 -28.12 -17.75 -2.13
N PRO A 195 -27.00 -18.14 -2.76
CA PRO A 195 -25.69 -17.81 -2.23
C PRO A 195 -25.59 -16.28 -2.09
N PRO A 196 -24.95 -15.78 -1.03
CA PRO A 196 -24.91 -14.37 -0.71
C PRO A 196 -23.95 -13.67 -1.66
N TYR A 197 -24.37 -13.43 -2.90
CA TYR A 197 -23.84 -12.32 -3.69
C TYR A 197 -24.42 -11.05 -3.10
N ILE A 198 -23.82 -10.69 -1.96
CA ILE A 198 -24.04 -9.47 -1.22
C ILE A 198 -23.77 -8.33 -2.19
N ASN A 199 -24.85 -7.71 -2.64
CA ASN A 199 -24.83 -6.38 -3.20
C ASN A 199 -24.28 -5.46 -2.09
N ILE A 200 -23.00 -5.11 -2.18
CA ILE A 200 -22.23 -4.39 -1.12
C ILE A 200 -22.95 -3.10 -0.69
N ILE A 201 -23.75 -2.53 -1.60
CA ILE A 201 -24.58 -1.35 -1.35
C ILE A 201 -25.77 -1.70 -0.43
N ASN A 202 -26.45 -2.83 -0.63
CA ASN A 202 -27.53 -3.25 0.28
C ASN A 202 -26.98 -3.67 1.63
N TYR A 203 -25.81 -4.32 1.71
CA TYR A 203 -25.21 -4.70 2.99
C TYR A 203 -24.88 -3.48 3.88
N SER A 204 -24.38 -2.39 3.28
CA SER A 204 -24.11 -1.17 4.04
C SER A 204 -25.39 -0.46 4.53
N ILE A 205 -26.48 -0.55 3.76
CA ILE A 205 -27.81 -0.07 4.18
C ILE A 205 -28.40 -0.96 5.29
N GLU A 206 -28.21 -2.27 5.20
CA GLU A 206 -28.76 -3.25 6.15
C GLU A 206 -27.99 -3.25 7.48
N LEU A 207 -26.66 -3.11 7.46
CA LEU A 207 -25.85 -2.86 8.66
C LEU A 207 -26.22 -1.54 9.35
N ARG A 208 -26.51 -0.49 8.57
CA ARG A 208 -26.97 0.78 9.14
C ARG A 208 -28.35 0.63 9.80
N ARG A 209 -29.28 -0.17 9.24
CA ARG A 209 -30.56 -0.50 9.90
C ARG A 209 -30.37 -1.33 11.17
N HIS A 210 -29.47 -2.31 11.16
CA HIS A 210 -29.23 -3.16 12.33
C HIS A 210 -28.60 -2.39 13.49
N TYR A 211 -27.70 -1.44 13.23
CA TYR A 211 -27.14 -0.57 14.28
C TYR A 211 -28.11 0.51 14.75
N SER A 212 -29.00 1.00 13.88
CA SER A 212 -30.01 1.99 14.25
C SER A 212 -31.16 1.41 15.09
N SER A 213 -31.34 0.08 15.09
CA SER A 213 -32.42 -0.60 15.80
C SER A 213 -31.97 -1.28 17.09
N SER A 214 -30.69 -1.21 17.48
CA SER A 214 -30.25 -1.70 18.77
C SER A 214 -30.77 -0.75 19.86
N PRO A 215 -31.75 -1.16 20.69
CA PRO A 215 -32.24 -0.33 21.77
C PRO A 215 -31.08 -0.14 22.75
N HIS A 216 -30.83 1.12 23.13
CA HIS A 216 -29.98 1.45 24.26
C HIS A 216 -30.35 0.56 25.44
N VAL A 217 -29.44 -0.35 25.79
CA VAL A 217 -29.46 -1.08 27.05
C VAL A 217 -29.23 -0.05 28.15
N ASN A 218 -30.33 0.46 28.70
CA ASN A 218 -30.37 1.15 29.99
C ASN A 218 -30.05 0.13 31.09
N SER A 219 -28.77 -0.17 31.32
CA SER A 219 -28.35 -0.91 32.51
C SER A 219 -27.98 0.05 33.63
N ARG A 220 -28.97 0.27 34.49
CA ARG A 220 -28.90 0.59 35.93
C ARG A 220 -27.48 0.68 36.51
N PHE A 221 -27.06 1.89 36.86
CA PHE A 221 -26.10 2.09 37.94
C PHE A 221 -26.83 1.90 39.27
N GLY A 222 -26.54 0.77 39.94
CA GLY A 222 -26.93 0.56 41.33
C GLY A 222 -26.01 1.36 42.24
N SER A 223 -26.60 2.24 43.04
CA SER A 223 -25.97 2.88 44.18
C SER A 223 -25.84 1.86 45.31
N THR A 224 -24.61 1.56 45.74
CA THR A 224 -24.37 0.91 47.04
C THR A 224 -23.74 1.93 47.97
N SER A 225 -24.51 2.19 49.04
CA SER A 225 -24.16 2.78 50.33
C SER A 225 -22.99 2.08 51.02
#